data_AF-A0A1Y1MKH8-F1
#
_entry.id   AF-A0A1Y1MKH8-F1
#
_cell.length_a   1.000
_cell.length_b   1.000
_cell.length_c   1.000
_cell.angle_alpha   90.00
_cell.angle_beta   90.00
_cell.angle_gamma   90.00
#
_symmetry.space_group_name_H-M   'P 1'
#
loop_
_entity.id
_entity.type
_entity.pdbx_description
1 polymer ?
#
loop_
_entity_poly.entity_id
_entity_poly.type
_entity_poly.pdbx_seq_one_letter_code
_entity_poly.pdbx_strand_id
1 'polypeptide(L)'
;EPIHILSKDFSRTVTKECIQSLLSLLQWSWNTFKLGIMDGQAVQHMYTTLELERLVYISCASLRLIRTYTNEIYPSQISKKAPLENVHLAESIGDVRALLKQILSDILPATIQGKKSSKSKVTKNGSYHVRMMNSILEECHGTFVACFHAFYPTSYLKWTCLCDLLADIEKENDTYSSSNSQRLLSAVLCALCSPSVRLRTTFPLLPNGASTENSINRGLSPSDNTGLPAMNGTDSHHYPVLVEQMTYRSQMEANGLSVNWTWKEVLDHLLKLVTEPVNQVLLGHRITYFAKLVRHCCHLLARVVAELVHQCSSTEEDLQSACGRILHVTPSRFTRTNQSRTWNTGNGSPDAICFQVDRTGVSVAGVGIYGGIGHYEYELELLEDQSSMNGADSHTHTQRWNSLEITRGSFGPEDFVPDIAEIKFDKAVHIKQPGRVC
;
A
#
# COMPACT_ATOMS: atom_id res chain seq x y z
N GLU A 1 -43.63 -0.08 -11.87
CA GLU A 1 -42.24 0.42 -12.04
C GLU A 1 -41.42 -0.60 -12.81
N PRO A 2 -40.49 -0.19 -13.69
CA PRO A 2 -39.59 -1.13 -14.34
C PRO A 2 -38.63 -1.72 -13.30
N ILE A 3 -38.45 -3.04 -13.35
CA ILE A 3 -37.48 -3.76 -12.51
C ILE A 3 -36.08 -3.36 -13.02
N HIS A 4 -35.40 -2.48 -12.28
CA HIS A 4 -34.00 -2.16 -12.56
C HIS A 4 -33.14 -3.39 -12.25
N ILE A 5 -32.61 -4.02 -13.30
CA ILE A 5 -31.58 -5.04 -13.14
C ILE A 5 -30.34 -4.33 -12.59
N LEU A 6 -29.99 -4.63 -11.33
CA LEU A 6 -28.79 -4.09 -10.68
C LEU A 6 -27.55 -4.62 -11.42
N SER A 7 -27.01 -3.81 -12.34
CA SER A 7 -25.75 -4.12 -13.01
C SER A 7 -24.58 -3.81 -12.07
N LYS A 8 -23.41 -4.41 -12.34
CA LYS A 8 -22.17 -4.03 -11.65
C LYS A 8 -21.89 -2.54 -11.81
N ASP A 9 -22.23 -1.97 -12.96
CA ASP A 9 -22.05 -0.54 -13.27
C ASP A 9 -22.94 0.35 -12.40
N PHE A 10 -24.16 -0.08 -12.06
CA PHE A 10 -25.03 0.65 -11.13
C PHE A 10 -24.39 0.80 -9.74
N SER A 11 -23.74 -0.25 -9.23
CA SER A 11 -23.04 -0.22 -7.93
C SER A 11 -21.69 0.53 -7.94
N ARG A 12 -21.13 0.79 -9.13
CA ARG A 12 -19.78 1.35 -9.34
C ARG A 12 -19.79 2.75 -9.93
N THR A 13 -20.95 3.31 -10.24
CA THR A 13 -21.07 4.68 -10.71
C THR A 13 -20.76 5.63 -9.54
N VAL A 14 -19.57 6.23 -9.55
CA VAL A 14 -19.15 7.18 -8.53
C VAL A 14 -19.26 8.60 -9.07
N THR A 15 -20.04 9.43 -8.38
CA THR A 15 -20.13 10.88 -8.67
C THR A 15 -19.47 11.70 -7.55
N LYS A 16 -19.21 12.99 -7.82
CA LYS A 16 -18.67 13.93 -6.83
C LYS A 16 -19.61 14.04 -5.62
N GLU A 17 -20.91 14.10 -5.85
CA GLU A 17 -21.94 14.25 -4.81
C GLU A 17 -21.97 13.03 -3.89
N CYS A 18 -21.73 11.83 -4.42
CA CYS A 18 -21.59 10.62 -3.61
C CYS A 18 -20.39 10.70 -2.66
N ILE A 19 -19.22 11.13 -3.16
CA ILE A 19 -18.02 11.30 -2.33
C ILE A 19 -18.25 12.40 -1.29
N GLN A 20 -18.80 13.55 -1.68
CA GLN A 20 -19.05 14.67 -0.77
C GLN A 20 -20.01 14.30 0.36
N SER A 21 -21.05 13.53 0.03
CA SER A 21 -22.02 13.03 1.01
C SER A 21 -21.37 12.05 1.98
N LEU A 22 -20.52 11.14 1.49
CA LEU A 22 -19.75 10.22 2.34
C LEU A 22 -18.75 10.94 3.25
N LEU A 23 -18.04 11.95 2.73
CA LEU A 23 -17.12 12.78 3.52
C LEU A 23 -17.86 13.53 4.62
N SER A 24 -19.01 14.12 4.30
CA SER A 24 -19.84 14.84 5.28
C SER A 24 -20.35 13.90 6.38
N LEU A 25 -20.83 12.71 6.00
CA LEU A 25 -21.29 11.69 6.93
C LEU A 25 -20.17 11.15 7.82
N LEU A 26 -18.98 10.92 7.25
CA LEU A 26 -17.79 10.49 8.01
C LEU A 26 -17.35 11.58 9.00
N GLN A 27 -17.25 12.83 8.54
CA GLN A 27 -16.85 13.96 9.39
C GLN A 27 -17.84 14.17 10.55
N TRP A 28 -19.15 14.11 10.26
CA TRP A 28 -20.19 14.19 11.28
C TRP A 28 -20.08 13.03 12.27
N SER A 29 -20.08 11.78 11.79
CA SER A 29 -20.07 10.61 12.66
C SER A 29 -18.83 10.55 13.56
N TRP A 30 -17.65 10.90 13.03
CA TRP A 30 -16.41 10.99 13.81
C TRP A 30 -16.46 12.07 14.89
N ASN A 31 -16.92 13.29 14.54
CA ASN A 31 -17.01 14.38 15.51
C ASN A 31 -18.06 14.09 16.59
N THR A 32 -19.23 13.58 16.21
CA THR A 32 -20.28 13.19 17.16
C THR A 32 -19.80 12.06 18.07
N PHE A 33 -19.06 11.08 17.54
CA PHE A 33 -18.46 10.03 18.36
C PHE A 33 -17.47 10.60 19.39
N LYS A 34 -16.58 11.51 18.97
CA LYS A 34 -15.63 12.19 19.87
C LYS A 34 -16.34 12.98 20.98
N LEU A 35 -17.41 13.70 20.65
CA LEU A 35 -18.22 14.40 21.65
C LEU A 35 -18.86 13.41 22.63
N GLY A 36 -19.44 12.32 22.12
CA GLY A 36 -20.10 11.33 22.96
C GLY A 36 -19.19 10.58 23.93
N ILE A 37 -17.89 10.44 23.62
CA ILE A 37 -16.90 9.89 24.57
C ILE A 37 -16.36 10.94 25.56
N MET A 38 -16.50 12.23 25.27
CA MET A 38 -16.09 13.34 26.15
C MET A 38 -17.18 13.72 27.17
N ASP A 39 -18.45 13.73 26.76
CA ASP A 39 -19.60 14.21 27.55
C ASP A 39 -20.19 13.21 28.55
N GLY A 40 -19.51 12.08 28.82
CA GLY A 40 -19.91 11.13 29.88
C GLY A 40 -19.92 11.69 31.31
N GLN A 41 -19.69 13.00 31.49
CA GLN A 41 -19.68 13.73 32.76
C GLN A 41 -20.80 14.80 32.84
N ALA A 42 -21.46 15.17 31.73
CA ALA A 42 -22.50 16.20 31.72
C ALA A 42 -23.88 15.58 31.42
N VAL A 43 -24.80 15.69 32.40
CA VAL A 43 -26.09 14.98 32.46
C VAL A 43 -27.05 15.30 31.28
N GLN A 44 -26.78 16.34 30.49
CA GLN A 44 -27.72 16.84 29.46
C GLN A 44 -27.55 16.21 28.07
N HIS A 45 -26.42 15.53 27.77
CA HIS A 45 -26.16 14.91 26.45
C HIS A 45 -25.40 13.58 26.56
N MET A 46 -25.91 12.63 27.36
CA MET A 46 -25.31 11.30 27.42
C MET A 46 -25.72 10.45 26.21
N TYR A 47 -24.78 10.21 25.30
CA TYR A 47 -24.94 9.18 24.26
C TYR A 47 -24.92 7.79 24.89
N THR A 48 -25.89 6.97 24.55
CA THR A 48 -25.92 5.56 24.93
C THR A 48 -24.78 4.80 24.24
N THR A 49 -24.35 3.69 24.84
CA THR A 49 -23.35 2.81 24.22
C THR A 49 -23.77 2.33 22.82
N LEU A 50 -25.06 2.05 22.63
CA LEU A 50 -25.62 1.64 21.35
C LEU A 50 -25.53 2.74 20.28
N GLU A 51 -25.73 4.01 20.65
CA GLU A 51 -25.56 5.13 19.72
C GLU A 51 -24.10 5.30 19.31
N LEU A 52 -23.16 5.14 20.24
CA LEU A 52 -21.73 5.16 19.92
C LEU A 52 -21.31 4.01 18.99
N GLU A 53 -21.85 2.81 19.20
CA GLU A 53 -21.63 1.67 18.30
C GLU A 53 -22.18 1.93 16.90
N ARG A 54 -23.35 2.57 16.79
CA ARG A 54 -23.91 3.00 15.49
C ARG A 54 -23.00 4.01 14.80
N LEU A 55 -22.45 4.97 15.54
CA LEU A 55 -21.48 5.93 14.99
C LEU A 55 -20.21 5.23 14.50
N VAL A 56 -19.68 4.26 15.26
CA VAL A 56 -18.54 3.43 14.82
C VAL A 56 -18.86 2.70 13.52
N TYR A 57 -20.05 2.09 13.43
CA TYR A 57 -20.49 1.40 12.22
C TYR A 57 -20.58 2.37 11.02
N ILE A 58 -21.19 3.54 11.20
CA ILE A 58 -21.31 4.56 10.16
C ILE A 58 -19.92 5.02 9.69
N SER A 59 -19.02 5.34 10.62
CA SER A 59 -17.67 5.77 10.27
C SER A 59 -16.91 4.67 9.50
N CYS A 60 -16.95 3.42 9.97
CA CYS A 60 -16.26 2.31 9.31
C CYS A 60 -16.86 2.00 7.92
N ALA A 61 -18.18 2.04 7.78
CA ALA A 61 -18.85 1.83 6.50
C ALA A 61 -18.48 2.93 5.49
N SER A 62 -18.50 4.21 5.91
CA SER A 62 -18.06 5.33 5.08
C SER A 62 -16.61 5.18 4.63
N LEU A 63 -15.70 4.79 5.55
CA LEU A 63 -14.29 4.56 5.23
C LEU A 63 -14.07 3.44 4.20
N ARG A 64 -14.84 2.34 4.29
CA ARG A 64 -14.78 1.22 3.32
C ARG A 64 -15.35 1.61 1.96
N LEU A 65 -16.42 2.39 1.93
CA LEU A 65 -16.98 2.93 0.68
C LEU A 65 -16.02 3.91 0.02
N ILE A 66 -15.43 4.82 0.79
CA ILE A 66 -14.36 5.72 0.30
C ILE A 66 -13.21 4.90 -0.31
N ARG A 67 -12.73 3.88 0.41
CA ARG A 67 -11.68 2.98 -0.11
C ARG A 67 -12.07 2.37 -1.45
N THR A 68 -13.29 1.86 -1.55
CA THR A 68 -13.81 1.19 -2.76
C THR A 68 -13.91 2.19 -3.91
N TYR A 69 -14.51 3.36 -3.67
CA TYR A 69 -14.72 4.39 -4.69
C TYR A 69 -13.41 5.00 -5.18
N THR A 70 -12.47 5.31 -4.29
CA THR A 70 -11.15 5.80 -4.71
C THR A 70 -10.43 4.78 -5.60
N ASN A 71 -10.49 3.48 -5.26
CA ASN A 71 -9.86 2.42 -6.05
C ASN A 71 -10.63 2.06 -7.34
N GLU A 72 -11.92 2.38 -7.44
CA GLU A 72 -12.69 2.25 -8.68
C GLU A 72 -12.38 3.40 -9.65
N ILE A 73 -12.26 4.64 -9.15
CA ILE A 73 -11.91 5.81 -9.97
C ILE A 73 -10.43 5.75 -10.38
N TYR A 74 -9.54 5.47 -9.42
CA TYR A 74 -8.11 5.39 -9.62
C TYR A 74 -7.58 4.05 -9.10
N PRO A 75 -7.62 2.97 -9.90
CA PRO A 75 -7.04 1.69 -9.53
C PRO A 75 -5.55 1.75 -9.23
N SER A 76 -5.10 0.98 -8.24
CA SER A 76 -3.67 0.84 -7.90
C SER A 76 -2.87 0.07 -8.94
N GLN A 77 -3.53 -0.72 -9.79
CA GLN A 77 -2.93 -1.44 -10.91
C GLN A 77 -3.36 -0.77 -12.21
N ILE A 78 -2.39 -0.16 -12.89
CA ILE A 78 -2.60 0.52 -14.17
C ILE A 78 -3.05 -0.50 -15.22
N SER A 79 -4.23 -0.27 -15.80
CA SER A 79 -4.73 -1.03 -16.95
C SER A 79 -4.25 -0.39 -18.24
N LYS A 80 -4.09 -1.17 -19.32
CA LYS A 80 -3.68 -0.66 -20.64
C LYS A 80 -4.73 0.25 -21.31
N LYS A 81 -5.92 0.42 -20.72
CA LYS A 81 -6.97 1.29 -21.25
C LYS A 81 -6.67 2.76 -20.93
N ALA A 82 -7.01 3.64 -21.88
CA ALA A 82 -6.92 5.08 -21.67
C ALA A 82 -7.76 5.49 -20.45
N PRO A 83 -7.21 6.27 -19.51
CA PRO A 83 -7.92 6.67 -18.31
C PRO A 83 -8.93 7.78 -18.63
N LEU A 84 -10.16 7.59 -18.15
CA LEU A 84 -11.20 8.63 -18.16
C LEU A 84 -11.07 9.43 -16.87
N GLU A 85 -10.44 10.60 -16.93
CA GLU A 85 -10.29 11.47 -15.77
C GLU A 85 -11.37 12.55 -15.71
N ASN A 86 -11.77 12.87 -14.48
CA ASN A 86 -12.71 13.94 -14.19
C ASN A 86 -12.11 14.83 -13.10
N VAL A 87 -11.90 16.12 -13.41
CA VAL A 87 -11.30 17.10 -12.51
C VAL A 87 -12.03 17.16 -11.16
N HIS A 88 -13.36 17.12 -11.18
CA HIS A 88 -14.17 17.18 -9.96
C HIS A 88 -14.03 15.93 -9.08
N LEU A 89 -13.79 14.77 -9.69
CA LEU A 89 -13.48 13.56 -8.94
C LEU A 89 -12.06 13.64 -8.36
N ALA A 90 -11.09 14.15 -9.12
CA ALA A 90 -9.71 14.37 -8.65
C ALA A 90 -9.66 15.34 -7.45
N GLU A 91 -10.40 16.45 -7.51
CA GLU A 91 -10.60 17.39 -6.38
C GLU A 91 -11.15 16.65 -5.16
N SER A 92 -12.19 15.82 -5.36
CA SER A 92 -12.83 15.04 -4.30
C SER A 92 -11.87 14.03 -3.66
N ILE A 93 -10.95 13.42 -4.43
CA ILE A 93 -9.90 12.53 -3.88
C ILE A 93 -8.93 13.32 -3.00
N GLY A 94 -8.73 14.61 -3.27
CA GLY A 94 -7.99 15.47 -2.35
C GLY A 94 -8.72 15.63 -1.02
N ASP A 95 -10.05 15.78 -1.05
CA ASP A 95 -10.88 16.07 0.14
C ASP A 95 -11.01 14.86 1.07
N VAL A 96 -11.41 13.70 0.53
CA VAL A 96 -10.46 12.60 0.45
C VAL A 96 -9.34 12.51 1.51
N ARG A 97 -8.14 12.67 0.97
CA ARG A 97 -6.85 12.69 1.66
C ARG A 97 -6.88 13.60 2.89
N ALA A 98 -7.41 14.81 2.76
CA ALA A 98 -7.39 15.80 3.83
C ALA A 98 -8.20 15.36 5.06
N LEU A 99 -9.42 14.84 4.87
CA LEU A 99 -10.24 14.33 5.97
C LEU A 99 -9.56 13.15 6.69
N LEU A 100 -8.98 12.21 5.94
CA LEU A 100 -8.29 11.08 6.55
C LEU A 100 -7.02 11.49 7.30
N LYS A 101 -6.25 12.45 6.75
CA LYS A 101 -5.12 13.07 7.47
C LYS A 101 -5.59 13.68 8.79
N GLN A 102 -6.68 14.43 8.77
CA GLN A 102 -7.26 15.05 9.97
C GLN A 102 -7.68 14.01 11.02
N ILE A 103 -8.39 12.95 10.62
CA ILE A 103 -8.83 11.88 11.55
C ILE A 103 -7.61 11.16 12.16
N LEU A 104 -6.58 10.86 11.36
CA LEU A 104 -5.37 10.19 11.86
C LEU A 104 -4.56 11.09 12.81
N SER A 105 -4.51 12.40 12.54
CA SER A 105 -3.80 13.40 13.34
C SER A 105 -4.65 14.05 14.44
N ASP A 106 -5.83 13.52 14.75
CA ASP A 106 -6.71 14.14 15.75
C ASP A 106 -6.20 13.91 17.20
N ILE A 107 -6.36 14.91 18.08
CA ILE A 107 -5.99 14.77 19.50
C ILE A 107 -7.00 13.84 20.19
N LEU A 108 -6.50 12.74 20.78
CA LEU A 108 -7.36 11.79 21.51
C LEU A 108 -7.62 12.30 22.94
N PRO A 109 -8.86 12.21 23.46
CA PRO A 109 -9.19 12.68 24.82
C PRO A 109 -8.30 12.07 25.91
N ALA A 110 -7.85 12.90 26.86
CA ALA A 110 -6.94 12.51 27.94
C ALA A 110 -7.51 11.41 28.86
N THR A 111 -8.83 11.25 28.96
CA THR A 111 -9.50 10.17 29.73
C THR A 111 -9.19 8.77 29.18
N ILE A 112 -8.73 8.69 27.93
CA ILE A 112 -8.37 7.44 27.23
C ILE A 112 -6.85 7.22 27.23
N GLN A 113 -6.07 8.30 27.31
CA GLN A 113 -4.62 8.23 27.46
C GLN A 113 -4.30 8.03 28.94
N GLY A 114 -3.90 6.82 29.36
CA GLY A 114 -3.65 6.44 30.77
C GLY A 114 -2.56 7.24 31.52
N LYS A 115 -2.74 8.56 31.66
CA LYS A 115 -2.05 9.43 32.62
C LYS A 115 -2.74 9.22 33.96
N LYS A 116 -2.20 8.27 34.73
CA LYS A 116 -2.52 8.09 36.14
C LYS A 116 -2.26 9.41 36.88
N SER A 117 -3.32 10.16 37.17
CA SER A 117 -3.36 10.98 38.36
C SER A 117 -4.47 10.42 39.25
N SER A 118 -4.05 9.90 40.39
CA SER A 118 -4.85 9.66 41.60
C SER A 118 -6.10 8.77 41.48
N LYS A 119 -5.96 7.51 41.94
CA LYS A 119 -7.01 6.66 42.58
C LYS A 119 -8.43 6.65 41.99
N SER A 120 -8.65 6.96 40.72
CA SER A 120 -9.93 6.74 40.06
C SER A 120 -9.95 5.36 39.41
N LYS A 121 -10.92 4.53 39.80
CA LYS A 121 -11.19 3.21 39.20
C LYS A 121 -11.23 3.38 37.68
N VAL A 122 -10.37 2.67 36.93
CA VAL A 122 -10.54 2.49 35.49
C VAL A 122 -11.92 1.85 35.28
N THR A 123 -12.92 2.67 34.96
CA THR A 123 -14.28 2.22 34.74
C THR A 123 -14.28 1.32 33.52
N LYS A 124 -14.94 0.15 33.59
CA LYS A 124 -15.06 -0.81 32.48
C LYS A 124 -15.47 -0.12 31.16
N ASN A 125 -16.30 0.91 31.24
CA ASN A 125 -16.74 1.73 30.11
C ASN A 125 -15.59 2.45 29.38
N GLY A 126 -14.59 2.97 30.09
CA GLY A 126 -13.43 3.62 29.47
C GLY A 126 -12.71 2.70 28.48
N SER A 127 -12.47 1.45 28.88
CA SER A 127 -11.85 0.43 28.01
C SER A 127 -12.68 0.07 26.77
N TYR A 128 -14.00 0.24 26.84
CA TYR A 128 -14.91 -0.02 25.72
C TYR A 128 -14.86 1.10 24.68
N HIS A 129 -14.90 2.37 25.14
CA HIS A 129 -14.74 3.54 24.27
C HIS A 129 -13.38 3.54 23.55
N VAL A 130 -12.30 3.14 24.24
CA VAL A 130 -10.98 2.98 23.59
C VAL A 130 -11.04 1.97 22.44
N ARG A 131 -11.68 0.81 22.64
CA ARG A 131 -11.81 -0.20 21.58
C ARG A 131 -12.61 0.30 20.39
N MET A 132 -13.75 0.94 20.64
CA MET A 132 -14.58 1.55 19.59
C MET A 132 -13.81 2.59 18.78
N MET A 133 -13.11 3.50 19.47
CA MET A 133 -12.29 4.53 18.83
C MET A 133 -11.15 3.93 18.00
N ASN A 134 -10.44 2.94 18.56
CA ASN A 134 -9.39 2.23 17.84
C ASN A 134 -9.96 1.54 16.59
N SER A 135 -11.17 0.98 16.63
CA SER A 135 -11.79 0.40 15.44
C SER A 135 -11.93 1.41 14.29
N ILE A 136 -12.37 2.64 14.58
CA ILE A 136 -12.48 3.70 13.58
C ILE A 136 -11.10 4.09 13.05
N LEU A 137 -10.12 4.28 13.94
CA LEU A 137 -8.76 4.67 13.57
C LEU A 137 -8.03 3.60 12.75
N GLU A 138 -8.25 2.32 13.06
CA GLU A 138 -7.69 1.20 12.29
C GLU A 138 -8.31 1.11 10.89
N GLU A 139 -9.63 1.28 10.77
CA GLU A 139 -10.28 1.33 9.46
C GLU A 139 -9.78 2.56 8.67
N CYS A 140 -9.61 3.71 9.32
CA CYS A 140 -9.07 4.92 8.69
C CYS A 140 -7.63 4.73 8.21
N HIS A 141 -6.78 4.09 9.01
CA HIS A 141 -5.43 3.69 8.63
C HIS A 141 -5.47 2.76 7.41
N GLY A 142 -6.30 1.72 7.43
CA GLY A 142 -6.45 0.77 6.32
C GLY A 142 -6.94 1.44 5.03
N THR A 143 -7.92 2.33 5.11
CA THR A 143 -8.40 3.12 3.97
C THR A 143 -7.31 4.06 3.44
N PHE A 144 -6.59 4.76 4.32
CA PHE A 144 -5.52 5.67 3.90
C PHE A 144 -4.42 4.92 3.13
N VAL A 145 -3.95 3.80 3.68
CA VAL A 145 -2.93 2.95 3.04
C VAL A 145 -3.40 2.44 1.68
N ALA A 146 -4.65 1.98 1.58
CA ALA A 146 -5.21 1.44 0.35
C ALA A 146 -5.50 2.49 -0.75
N CYS A 147 -5.52 3.77 -0.38
CA CYS A 147 -5.75 4.88 -1.31
C CYS A 147 -4.49 5.73 -1.56
N PHE A 148 -3.34 5.33 -0.99
CA PHE A 148 -2.12 6.13 -0.98
C PHE A 148 -1.60 6.44 -2.40
N HIS A 149 -1.78 5.53 -3.35
CA HIS A 149 -1.41 5.75 -4.77
C HIS A 149 -2.25 6.85 -5.42
N ALA A 150 -3.50 7.05 -5.00
CA ALA A 150 -4.34 8.13 -5.51
C ALA A 150 -4.07 9.45 -4.78
N PHE A 151 -3.69 9.39 -3.50
CA PHE A 151 -3.35 10.57 -2.69
C PHE A 151 -1.98 11.18 -3.03
N TYR A 152 -1.05 10.34 -3.43
CA TYR A 152 0.32 10.71 -3.80
C TYR A 152 0.69 9.96 -5.09
N PRO A 153 0.16 10.38 -6.25
CA PRO A 153 0.31 9.62 -7.51
C PRO A 153 1.74 9.56 -8.02
N THR A 154 2.58 10.55 -7.72
CA THR A 154 3.98 10.60 -8.16
C THR A 154 4.95 10.16 -7.06
N SER A 155 6.16 9.75 -7.46
CA SER A 155 7.27 9.51 -6.54
C SER A 155 7.60 10.75 -5.70
N TYR A 156 7.62 11.91 -6.36
CA TYR A 156 7.91 13.19 -5.70
C TYR A 156 6.91 13.50 -4.58
N LEU A 157 5.61 13.35 -4.83
CA LEU A 157 4.58 13.61 -3.81
C LEU A 157 4.67 12.64 -2.61
N LYS A 158 5.05 11.38 -2.87
CA LYS A 158 5.29 10.39 -1.80
C LYS A 158 6.48 10.79 -0.93
N TRP A 159 7.55 11.26 -1.57
CA TRP A 159 8.75 11.75 -0.89
C TRP A 159 8.47 12.99 -0.05
N THR A 160 7.90 14.04 -0.65
CA THR A 160 7.64 15.30 0.06
C THR A 160 6.73 15.09 1.25
N CYS A 161 5.67 14.27 1.11
CA CYS A 161 4.78 13.95 2.22
C CYS A 161 5.51 13.28 3.40
N LEU A 162 6.48 12.41 3.13
CA LEU A 162 7.27 11.78 4.20
C LEU A 162 8.12 12.82 4.92
N CYS A 163 8.82 13.68 4.16
CA CYS A 163 9.65 14.75 4.71
C CYS A 163 8.84 15.72 5.56
N ASP A 164 7.68 16.17 5.07
CA ASP A 164 6.80 17.10 5.78
C ASP A 164 6.34 16.51 7.12
N LEU A 165 5.92 15.24 7.13
CA LEU A 165 5.48 14.57 8.37
C LEU A 165 6.61 14.33 9.38
N LEU A 166 7.82 14.02 8.90
CA LEU A 166 8.98 13.89 9.77
C LEU A 166 9.35 15.23 10.41
N ALA A 167 9.31 16.31 9.63
CA ALA A 167 9.53 17.68 10.13
C ALA A 167 8.45 18.11 11.14
N ASP A 168 7.19 17.74 10.93
CA ASP A 168 6.11 18.02 11.87
C ASP A 168 6.30 17.27 13.20
N ILE A 169 6.73 16.01 13.16
CA ILE A 169 7.04 15.22 14.36
C ILE A 169 8.25 15.79 15.12
N GLU A 170 9.26 16.29 14.41
CA GLU A 170 10.40 16.97 15.03
C GLU A 170 9.94 18.20 15.83
N LYS A 171 9.11 19.06 15.23
CA LYS A 171 8.51 20.22 15.91
C LYS A 171 7.59 19.84 17.08
N GLU A 172 6.83 18.75 16.95
CA GLU A 172 5.97 18.24 18.04
C GLU A 172 6.80 17.77 19.25
N ASN A 173 7.96 17.15 19.02
CA ASN A 173 8.84 16.69 20.10
C ASN A 173 9.43 17.86 20.89
N ASP A 174 9.77 18.97 20.24
CA ASP A 174 10.31 20.17 20.90
C ASP A 174 9.27 20.89 21.76
N THR A 175 7.98 20.74 21.44
CA THR A 175 6.88 21.46 22.09
C THR A 175 6.17 20.66 23.20
N TYR A 176 6.67 19.46 23.55
CA TYR A 176 6.06 18.54 24.55
C TYR A 176 4.55 18.26 24.32
N SER A 177 4.07 18.44 23.09
CA SER A 177 2.67 18.22 22.71
C SER A 177 2.39 16.73 22.53
N SER A 178 1.13 16.30 22.68
CA SER A 178 0.74 14.92 22.41
C SER A 178 1.01 14.60 20.94
N SER A 179 1.82 13.57 20.67
CA SER A 179 2.26 13.27 19.31
C SER A 179 1.12 12.73 18.45
N ASN A 180 0.49 13.64 17.73
CA ASN A 180 -0.70 13.39 16.93
C ASN A 180 -0.32 12.81 15.57
N SER A 181 0.84 13.23 15.06
CA SER A 181 1.32 12.88 13.73
C SER A 181 1.88 11.45 13.64
N GLN A 182 2.11 10.75 14.76
CA GLN A 182 2.62 9.36 14.77
C GLN A 182 1.72 8.35 14.05
N ARG A 183 0.39 8.49 14.18
CA ARG A 183 -0.56 7.59 13.50
C ARG A 183 -0.57 7.81 12.00
N LEU A 184 -0.54 9.07 11.57
CA LEU A 184 -0.47 9.42 10.16
C LEU A 184 0.88 9.00 9.55
N LEU A 185 2.00 9.27 10.22
CA LEU A 185 3.30 8.77 9.78
C LEU A 185 3.32 7.25 9.68
N SER A 186 2.76 6.54 10.67
CA SER A 186 2.63 5.08 10.61
C SER A 186 1.87 4.62 9.36
N ALA A 187 0.78 5.30 8.99
CA ALA A 187 0.03 4.98 7.79
C ALA A 187 0.84 5.25 6.51
N VAL A 188 1.58 6.37 6.44
CA VAL A 188 2.47 6.68 5.30
C VAL A 188 3.58 5.66 5.17
N LEU A 189 4.29 5.31 6.26
CA LEU A 189 5.34 4.28 6.22
C LEU A 189 4.78 2.92 5.80
N CYS A 190 3.59 2.54 6.31
CA CYS A 190 2.90 1.31 5.90
C CYS A 190 2.59 1.31 4.39
N ALA A 191 2.10 2.43 3.86
CA ALA A 191 1.76 2.56 2.45
C ALA A 191 2.97 2.56 1.52
N LEU A 192 4.08 3.17 1.93
CA LEU A 192 5.36 3.12 1.21
C LEU A 192 5.93 1.69 1.14
N CYS A 193 5.56 0.81 2.06
CA CYS A 193 5.91 -0.61 2.00
C CYS A 193 5.09 -1.40 0.97
N SER A 194 4.09 -0.80 0.32
CA SER A 194 3.31 -1.47 -0.72
C SER A 194 4.20 -1.89 -1.90
N PRO A 195 4.11 -3.14 -2.40
CA PRO A 195 4.88 -3.60 -3.56
C PRO A 195 4.70 -2.74 -4.81
N SER A 196 3.60 -2.00 -4.94
CA SER A 196 3.35 -1.06 -6.05
C SER A 196 4.18 0.22 -5.99
N VAL A 197 4.76 0.56 -4.83
CA VAL A 197 5.64 1.72 -4.66
C VAL A 197 7.07 1.29 -4.92
N ARG A 198 7.73 1.90 -5.90
CA ARG A 198 9.16 1.72 -6.16
C ARG A 198 9.96 2.67 -5.27
N LEU A 199 10.60 2.17 -4.20
CA LEU A 199 11.33 3.03 -3.28
C LEU A 199 12.55 3.67 -3.93
N ARG A 200 13.24 2.97 -4.84
CA ARG A 200 14.38 3.54 -5.60
C ARG A 200 14.04 4.80 -6.38
N THR A 201 12.86 4.85 -7.00
CA THR A 201 12.41 6.03 -7.75
C THR A 201 11.72 7.05 -6.86
N THR A 202 11.36 6.66 -5.63
CA THR A 202 10.71 7.53 -4.64
C THR A 202 11.74 8.29 -3.82
N PHE A 203 12.82 7.63 -3.41
CA PHE A 203 13.85 8.19 -2.56
C PHE A 203 15.11 8.55 -3.36
N PRO A 204 15.73 9.71 -3.12
CA PRO A 204 17.00 10.08 -3.75
C PRO A 204 18.16 9.33 -3.07
N LEU A 205 18.24 8.00 -3.27
CA LEU A 205 19.16 7.10 -2.55
C LEU A 205 20.63 7.24 -2.99
N LEU A 206 20.87 7.59 -4.25
CA LEU A 206 22.21 7.69 -4.84
C LEU A 206 22.49 9.15 -5.24
N PRO A 207 23.65 9.72 -4.85
CA PRO A 207 24.08 11.01 -5.40
C PRO A 207 24.38 10.82 -6.89
N ASN A 208 23.68 11.58 -7.74
CA ASN A 208 23.71 11.54 -9.21
C ASN A 208 25.01 10.98 -9.83
N GLY A 209 24.95 9.73 -10.30
CA GLY A 209 25.76 9.29 -11.44
C GLY A 209 24.96 9.56 -12.70
N ALA A 210 25.56 10.26 -13.67
CA ALA A 210 24.92 10.74 -14.89
C ALA A 210 24.08 9.67 -15.62
N SER A 211 22.75 9.78 -15.56
CA SER A 211 21.76 9.26 -16.55
C SER A 211 20.31 9.27 -16.04
N THR A 212 19.87 10.31 -15.31
CA THR A 212 18.42 10.59 -15.08
C THR A 212 18.21 12.03 -14.60
N GLU A 213 18.91 12.99 -15.21
CA GLU A 213 18.57 14.40 -15.02
C GLU A 213 17.21 14.69 -15.66
N ASN A 214 16.31 15.30 -14.88
CA ASN A 214 15.04 15.96 -15.26
C ASN A 214 13.70 15.25 -14.98
N SER A 215 13.43 14.79 -13.76
CA SER A 215 12.03 14.64 -13.30
C SER A 215 11.74 15.07 -11.87
N ILE A 216 12.75 15.37 -11.06
CA ILE A 216 12.56 15.73 -9.64
C ILE A 216 12.66 17.25 -9.41
N ASN A 217 13.42 17.98 -10.24
CA ASN A 217 13.67 19.42 -10.06
C ASN A 217 13.62 20.16 -11.41
N ARG A 218 12.45 20.66 -11.83
CA ARG A 218 12.27 21.87 -12.66
C ARG A 218 10.79 22.03 -13.01
N GLY A 219 10.20 23.15 -12.62
CA GLY A 219 8.88 23.53 -13.13
C GLY A 219 8.05 24.51 -12.32
N LEU A 220 8.59 25.29 -11.37
CA LEU A 220 7.84 26.38 -10.75
C LEU A 220 8.76 27.59 -10.55
N SER A 221 8.88 28.41 -11.60
CA SER A 221 9.32 29.79 -11.45
C SER A 221 8.07 30.68 -11.40
N PRO A 222 7.86 31.50 -10.36
CA PRO A 222 6.65 32.29 -10.22
C PRO A 222 6.81 33.64 -10.93
N SER A 223 6.70 33.66 -12.25
CA SER A 223 6.60 34.91 -13.02
C SER A 223 5.97 34.62 -14.39
N ASP A 224 4.67 34.84 -14.50
CA ASP A 224 4.06 35.70 -15.53
C ASP A 224 2.56 35.38 -15.67
N ASN A 225 1.76 36.41 -15.40
CA ASN A 225 0.33 36.41 -15.65
C ASN A 225 0.06 36.29 -17.17
N THR A 226 -1.08 35.68 -17.50
CA THR A 226 -1.73 35.60 -18.82
C THR A 226 -1.22 34.50 -19.76
N GLY A 227 -2.00 33.43 -19.87
CA GLY A 227 -1.82 32.38 -20.88
C GLY A 227 -1.85 30.99 -20.26
N LEU A 228 -2.77 30.15 -20.74
CA LEU A 228 -2.92 28.74 -20.39
C LEU A 228 -1.54 28.04 -20.34
N PRO A 229 -1.25 27.20 -19.32
CA PRO A 229 0.03 26.49 -19.27
C PRO A 229 0.05 25.41 -20.35
N ALA A 230 0.72 25.70 -21.47
CA ALA A 230 1.10 24.70 -22.45
C ALA A 230 2.26 23.86 -21.87
N MET A 231 1.91 22.70 -21.32
CA MET A 231 2.87 21.65 -20.93
C MET A 231 3.54 21.09 -22.19
N ASN A 232 4.78 21.50 -22.48
CA ASN A 232 5.62 20.83 -23.47
C ASN A 232 6.14 19.50 -22.89
N GLY A 233 5.85 18.41 -23.59
CA GLY A 233 5.84 17.06 -23.04
C GLY A 233 7.17 16.32 -22.89
N THR A 234 7.10 15.24 -22.10
CA THR A 234 7.72 13.91 -22.36
C THR A 234 7.33 12.86 -21.31
N ASP A 235 6.76 13.24 -20.16
CA ASP A 235 6.22 12.29 -19.17
C ASP A 235 4.69 12.30 -19.15
N SER A 236 4.05 11.53 -20.04
CA SER A 236 2.60 11.30 -19.95
C SER A 236 2.33 10.39 -18.75
N HIS A 237 2.07 10.99 -17.58
CA HIS A 237 1.57 10.25 -16.42
C HIS A 237 0.30 9.50 -16.79
N HIS A 238 0.05 8.35 -16.16
CA HIS A 238 -1.19 7.61 -16.42
C HIS A 238 -2.42 8.39 -15.95
N TYR A 239 -2.34 9.17 -14.87
CA TYR A 239 -3.46 10.01 -14.39
C TYR A 239 -3.02 11.49 -14.31
N PRO A 240 -2.87 12.20 -15.45
CA PRO A 240 -2.34 13.56 -15.48
C PRO A 240 -3.18 14.56 -14.68
N VAL A 241 -4.52 14.50 -14.75
CA VAL A 241 -5.41 15.41 -14.00
C VAL A 241 -5.27 15.17 -12.51
N LEU A 242 -5.25 13.92 -12.05
CA LEU A 242 -5.02 13.61 -10.64
C LEU A 242 -3.66 14.11 -10.17
N VAL A 243 -2.60 13.93 -10.98
CA VAL A 243 -1.25 14.41 -10.65
C VAL A 243 -1.24 15.92 -10.48
N GLU A 244 -1.83 16.67 -11.41
CA GLU A 244 -1.92 18.13 -11.34
C GLU A 244 -2.66 18.58 -10.08
N GLN A 245 -3.84 18.01 -9.82
CA GLN A 245 -4.66 18.36 -8.65
C GLN A 245 -3.97 18.06 -7.32
N MET A 246 -3.35 16.88 -7.18
CA MET A 246 -2.63 16.50 -5.96
C MET A 246 -1.36 17.31 -5.77
N THR A 247 -0.70 17.70 -6.86
CA THR A 247 0.49 18.57 -6.82
C THR A 247 0.13 19.96 -6.35
N TYR A 248 -0.90 20.58 -6.95
CA TYR A 248 -1.41 21.89 -6.53
C TYR A 248 -1.84 21.89 -5.07
N ARG A 249 -2.64 20.89 -4.65
CA ARG A 249 -3.12 20.80 -3.26
C ARG A 249 -1.98 20.64 -2.26
N SER A 250 -0.96 19.83 -2.59
CA SER A 250 0.19 19.63 -1.69
C SER A 250 1.03 20.90 -1.53
N GLN A 251 1.12 21.73 -2.58
CA GLN A 251 1.76 23.05 -2.47
C GLN A 251 0.98 24.01 -1.58
N MET A 252 -0.36 23.97 -1.64
CA MET A 252 -1.22 24.78 -0.76
C MET A 252 -1.16 24.34 0.71
N GLU A 253 -0.96 23.03 0.96
CA GLU A 253 -0.80 22.48 2.32
C GLU A 253 0.61 22.73 2.88
N ALA A 254 1.62 22.88 2.02
CA ALA A 254 2.98 23.20 2.44
C ALA A 254 3.07 24.67 2.90
N ASN A 255 3.34 24.89 4.20
CA ASN A 255 3.44 26.22 4.83
C ASN A 255 4.68 27.03 4.38
N GLY A 256 5.03 27.03 3.10
CA GLY A 256 6.13 27.83 2.52
C GLY A 256 7.55 27.41 2.92
N LEU A 257 7.69 26.37 3.73
CA LEU A 257 8.97 25.79 4.16
C LEU A 257 9.13 24.39 3.56
N SER A 258 9.23 24.27 2.24
CA SER A 258 9.59 22.96 1.65
C SER A 258 11.01 22.65 2.11
N VAL A 259 11.13 21.83 3.15
CA VAL A 259 12.44 21.48 3.69
C VAL A 259 13.03 20.47 2.73
N ASN A 260 14.09 20.87 2.03
CA ASN A 260 14.81 20.01 1.10
C ASN A 260 15.65 19.01 1.88
N TRP A 261 15.01 17.99 2.44
CA TRP A 261 15.71 16.92 3.13
C TRP A 261 16.51 16.10 2.12
N THR A 262 17.68 15.67 2.53
CA THR A 262 18.45 14.63 1.87
C THR A 262 17.95 13.26 2.34
N TRP A 263 18.23 12.21 1.55
CA TRP A 263 17.97 10.84 1.99
C TRP A 263 18.67 10.51 3.32
N LYS A 264 19.89 11.03 3.53
CA LYS A 264 20.63 10.85 4.77
C LYS A 264 19.85 11.40 5.98
N GLU A 265 19.33 12.62 5.89
CA GLU A 265 18.55 13.23 6.98
C GLU A 265 17.27 12.46 7.25
N VAL A 266 16.55 12.01 6.21
CA VAL A 266 15.38 11.14 6.39
C VAL A 266 15.78 9.82 7.05
N LEU A 267 16.86 9.18 6.62
CA LEU A 267 17.35 7.92 7.17
C LEU A 267 17.69 8.05 8.66
N ASP A 268 18.41 9.11 9.04
CA ASP A 268 18.77 9.38 10.44
C ASP A 268 17.51 9.51 11.32
N HIS A 269 16.46 10.18 10.82
CA HIS A 269 15.17 10.29 11.51
C HIS A 269 14.44 8.94 11.60
N LEU A 270 14.42 8.15 10.53
CA LEU A 270 13.82 6.82 10.54
C LEU A 270 14.53 5.90 11.54
N LEU A 271 15.87 5.95 11.61
CA LEU A 271 16.66 5.20 12.58
C LEU A 271 16.40 5.67 14.02
N LYS A 272 16.25 6.97 14.25
CA LYS A 272 15.85 7.52 15.55
C LYS A 272 14.50 6.97 16.01
N LEU A 273 13.50 6.88 15.13
CA LEU A 273 12.20 6.29 15.46
C LEU A 273 12.28 4.82 15.90
N VAL A 274 13.24 4.06 15.37
CA VAL A 274 13.44 2.65 15.72
C VAL A 274 14.27 2.48 16.99
N THR A 275 15.29 3.31 17.17
CA THR A 275 16.25 3.20 18.29
C THR A 275 15.75 3.81 19.58
N GLU A 276 14.94 4.87 19.51
CA GLU A 276 14.49 5.62 20.69
C GLU A 276 13.66 4.77 21.68
N PRO A 277 12.71 3.90 21.26
CA PRO A 277 12.04 2.99 22.18
C PRO A 277 13.01 2.05 22.91
N VAL A 278 14.09 1.62 22.25
CA VAL A 278 15.11 0.74 22.85
C VAL A 278 15.93 1.52 23.87
N ASN A 279 16.37 2.73 23.52
CA ASN A 279 17.10 3.62 24.43
C ASN A 279 16.28 3.93 25.69
N GLN A 280 14.98 4.21 25.55
CA GLN A 280 14.10 4.47 26.69
C GLN A 280 13.99 3.25 27.62
N VAL A 281 13.86 2.04 27.07
CA VAL A 281 13.85 0.81 27.87
C VAL A 281 15.17 0.63 28.63
N LEU A 282 16.30 0.81 27.95
CA LEU A 282 17.64 0.68 28.56
C LEU A 282 17.87 1.73 29.66
N LEU A 283 17.37 2.94 29.49
CA LEU A 283 17.46 4.03 30.46
C LEU A 283 16.38 3.97 31.55
N GLY A 284 15.53 2.94 31.58
CA GLY A 284 14.46 2.79 32.57
C GLY A 284 13.30 3.79 32.43
N HIS A 285 13.18 4.46 31.29
CA HIS A 285 12.09 5.39 31.00
C HIS A 285 10.82 4.64 30.58
N ARG A 286 9.66 5.27 30.80
CA ARG A 286 8.37 4.72 30.37
C ARG A 286 8.24 4.85 28.85
N ILE A 287 8.01 3.74 28.15
CA ILE A 287 7.79 3.72 26.70
C ILE A 287 6.53 4.53 26.36
N THR A 288 6.67 5.58 25.54
CA THR A 288 5.56 6.43 25.07
C THR A 288 5.32 6.35 23.56
N TYR A 289 5.86 5.35 22.87
CA TYR A 289 5.79 5.24 21.41
C TYR A 289 4.63 4.42 20.87
N PHE A 290 4.14 4.82 19.69
CA PHE A 290 3.18 4.04 18.92
C PHE A 290 3.86 2.80 18.30
N ALA A 291 3.62 1.61 18.87
CA ALA A 291 4.30 0.37 18.46
C ALA A 291 4.18 0.04 16.95
N LYS A 292 3.06 0.40 16.31
CA LYS A 292 2.87 0.20 14.87
C LYS A 292 3.78 1.07 14.03
N LEU A 293 4.09 2.29 14.48
CA LEU A 293 5.02 3.18 13.78
C LEU A 293 6.41 2.54 13.69
N VAL A 294 6.93 2.03 14.81
CA VAL A 294 8.23 1.35 14.87
C VAL A 294 8.25 0.15 13.92
N ARG A 295 7.19 -0.68 13.95
CA ARG A 295 7.07 -1.84 13.06
C ARG A 295 7.11 -1.45 11.58
N HIS A 296 6.34 -0.44 11.18
CA HIS A 296 6.30 -0.01 9.78
C HIS A 296 7.61 0.68 9.36
N CYS A 297 8.28 1.40 10.26
CA CYS A 297 9.60 1.97 10.01
C CYS A 297 10.64 0.87 9.74
N CYS A 298 10.71 -0.15 10.60
CA CYS A 298 11.60 -1.31 10.38
C CYS A 298 11.31 -1.99 9.05
N HIS A 299 10.03 -2.16 8.69
CA HIS A 299 9.65 -2.78 7.43
C HIS A 299 10.07 -1.95 6.22
N LEU A 300 9.90 -0.62 6.28
CA LEU A 300 10.34 0.29 5.23
C LEU A 300 11.85 0.22 5.03
N LEU A 301 12.63 0.31 6.12
CA LEU A 301 14.09 0.21 6.07
C LEU A 301 14.55 -1.12 5.48
N ALA A 302 13.96 -2.25 5.91
CA ALA A 302 14.25 -3.56 5.35
C ALA A 302 13.95 -3.62 3.85
N ARG A 303 12.85 -3.00 3.40
CA ARG A 303 12.44 -2.97 1.99
C ARG A 303 13.32 -2.07 1.14
N VAL A 304 13.82 -0.95 1.69
CA VAL A 304 14.87 -0.13 1.04
C VAL A 304 16.14 -0.94 0.83
N VAL A 305 16.62 -1.63 1.87
CA VAL A 305 17.80 -2.50 1.76
C VAL A 305 17.59 -3.60 0.73
N ALA A 306 16.42 -4.24 0.72
CA ALA A 306 16.09 -5.27 -0.27
C ALA A 306 16.12 -4.74 -1.71
N GLU A 307 15.57 -3.54 -1.98
CA GLU A 307 15.61 -2.93 -3.31
C GLU A 307 17.03 -2.53 -3.74
N LEU A 308 17.88 -2.09 -2.81
CA LEU A 308 19.29 -1.77 -3.07
C LEU A 308 20.12 -3.03 -3.34
N VAL A 309 19.96 -4.09 -2.54
CA VAL A 309 20.65 -5.37 -2.76
C VAL A 309 20.26 -5.97 -4.11
N HIS A 310 18.97 -5.91 -4.45
CA HIS A 310 18.49 -6.36 -5.76
C HIS A 310 19.12 -5.57 -6.91
N GLN A 311 19.29 -4.25 -6.77
CA GLN A 311 19.98 -3.44 -7.78
C GLN A 311 21.44 -3.87 -7.97
N CYS A 312 22.16 -4.15 -6.89
CA CYS A 312 23.55 -4.60 -6.97
C CYS A 312 23.70 -6.01 -7.57
N SER A 313 22.63 -6.81 -7.57
CA SER A 313 22.66 -8.22 -7.98
C SER A 313 22.09 -8.49 -9.37
N SER A 314 21.40 -7.53 -9.99
CA SER A 314 20.66 -7.74 -11.24
C SER A 314 21.30 -7.00 -12.42
N THR A 315 21.33 -7.63 -13.59
CA THR A 315 21.67 -6.97 -14.87
C THR A 315 20.55 -6.02 -15.30
N GLU A 316 20.87 -4.90 -15.96
CA GLU A 316 19.93 -3.79 -16.27
C GLU A 316 18.64 -4.25 -17.00
N GLU A 317 18.69 -5.31 -17.80
CA GLU A 317 17.55 -5.87 -18.56
C GLU A 317 16.44 -6.46 -17.66
N ASP A 318 16.80 -7.05 -16.50
CA ASP A 318 15.80 -7.54 -15.52
C ASP A 318 15.09 -6.40 -14.79
N LEU A 319 15.71 -5.22 -14.74
CA LEU A 319 15.24 -4.07 -13.97
C LEU A 319 14.08 -3.34 -14.64
N GLN A 320 14.08 -3.26 -15.98
CA GLN A 320 13.05 -2.62 -16.79
C GLN A 320 11.85 -3.54 -17.03
N SER A 321 12.09 -4.84 -17.19
CA SER A 321 11.07 -5.86 -17.46
C SER A 321 10.10 -6.08 -16.29
N ALA A 322 10.54 -5.82 -15.06
CA ALA A 322 9.75 -6.12 -13.87
C ALA A 322 8.70 -5.06 -13.48
N CYS A 323 8.56 -3.95 -14.23
CA CYS A 323 7.61 -2.86 -13.95
C CYS A 323 7.57 -2.43 -12.46
N GLY A 324 8.72 -2.49 -11.77
CA GLY A 324 8.81 -2.11 -10.36
C GLY A 324 8.37 -3.16 -9.33
N ARG A 325 8.03 -4.38 -9.73
CA ARG A 325 7.83 -5.48 -8.78
C ARG A 325 9.16 -6.18 -8.55
N ILE A 326 9.58 -6.29 -7.29
CA ILE A 326 10.73 -7.13 -6.94
C ILE A 326 10.32 -8.57 -7.27
N LEU A 327 11.02 -9.19 -8.21
CA LEU A 327 10.85 -10.61 -8.47
C LEU A 327 11.44 -11.36 -7.28
N HIS A 328 10.57 -11.92 -6.44
CA HIS A 328 11.01 -12.74 -5.32
C HIS A 328 11.18 -14.18 -5.78
N VAL A 329 12.39 -14.72 -5.64
CA VAL A 329 12.68 -16.14 -5.87
C VAL A 329 12.49 -16.88 -4.55
N THR A 330 11.60 -17.87 -4.54
CA THR A 330 11.44 -18.74 -3.38
C THR A 330 12.65 -19.66 -3.24
N PRO A 331 13.11 -19.97 -2.01
CA PRO A 331 14.13 -21.00 -1.81
C PRO A 331 13.73 -22.31 -2.48
N SER A 332 14.72 -23.13 -2.86
CA SER A 332 14.45 -24.45 -3.43
C SER A 332 13.60 -25.29 -2.48
N ARG A 333 12.58 -25.96 -3.02
CA ARG A 333 11.77 -26.92 -2.27
C ARG A 333 12.53 -28.21 -1.92
N PHE A 334 13.71 -28.41 -2.50
CA PHE A 334 14.55 -29.57 -2.29
C PHE A 334 15.70 -29.24 -1.33
N THR A 335 15.94 -30.11 -0.36
CA THR A 335 17.05 -29.97 0.60
C THR A 335 18.37 -30.54 0.09
N ARG A 336 18.34 -31.30 -1.02
CA ARG A 336 19.50 -31.93 -1.66
C ARG A 336 19.30 -31.96 -3.18
N THR A 337 20.39 -31.80 -3.92
CA THR A 337 20.42 -31.87 -5.39
C THR A 337 21.38 -32.97 -5.81
N ASN A 338 21.04 -33.73 -6.85
CA ASN A 338 21.94 -34.71 -7.43
C ASN A 338 22.84 -34.06 -8.48
N GLN A 339 24.16 -34.16 -8.30
CA GLN A 339 25.16 -33.60 -9.23
C GLN A 339 25.25 -34.37 -10.55
N SER A 340 24.78 -35.62 -10.60
CA SER A 340 24.90 -36.46 -11.80
C SER A 340 23.88 -36.16 -12.90
N ARG A 341 22.93 -35.23 -12.68
CA ARG A 341 21.94 -34.75 -13.67
C ARG A 341 21.22 -35.89 -14.44
N THR A 342 20.71 -36.88 -13.71
CA THR A 342 20.12 -38.12 -14.27
C THR A 342 18.60 -38.10 -14.41
N TRP A 343 17.94 -36.95 -14.23
CA TRP A 343 16.49 -36.86 -14.35
C TRP A 343 16.09 -36.95 -15.83
N ASN A 344 15.21 -37.89 -16.16
CA ASN A 344 14.76 -38.12 -17.53
C ASN A 344 13.49 -37.29 -17.80
N THR A 345 13.46 -36.56 -18.91
CA THR A 345 12.32 -35.71 -19.32
C THR A 345 11.14 -36.50 -19.90
N GLY A 346 11.23 -37.83 -19.96
CA GLY A 346 10.14 -38.73 -20.31
C GLY A 346 9.56 -38.50 -21.71
N ASN A 347 10.33 -37.91 -22.63
CA ASN A 347 9.92 -37.58 -24.00
C ASN A 347 8.59 -36.79 -24.06
N GLY A 348 8.45 -35.77 -23.23
CA GLY A 348 7.23 -34.93 -23.15
C GLY A 348 6.21 -35.40 -22.11
N SER A 349 6.56 -36.36 -21.26
CA SER A 349 5.77 -36.69 -20.08
C SER A 349 5.80 -35.51 -19.08
N PRO A 350 4.64 -35.00 -18.61
CA PRO A 350 4.62 -33.81 -17.78
C PRO A 350 5.12 -34.09 -16.36
N ASP A 351 6.09 -33.29 -15.91
CA ASP A 351 6.44 -33.16 -14.50
C ASP A 351 5.54 -32.08 -13.86
N ALA A 352 4.87 -32.42 -12.76
CA ALA A 352 3.87 -31.53 -12.13
C ALA A 352 4.04 -31.44 -10.62
N ILE A 353 3.69 -30.28 -10.04
CA ILE A 353 3.71 -30.07 -8.59
C ILE A 353 2.59 -29.11 -8.16
N CYS A 354 1.73 -29.56 -7.24
CA CYS A 354 0.74 -28.65 -6.67
C CYS A 354 1.29 -27.84 -5.50
N PHE A 355 0.86 -26.58 -5.38
CA PHE A 355 1.15 -25.71 -4.25
C PHE A 355 -0.05 -24.81 -3.91
N GLN A 356 0.03 -24.14 -2.76
CA GLN A 356 -0.94 -23.16 -2.30
C GLN A 356 -0.22 -21.99 -1.63
N VAL A 357 -0.80 -20.79 -1.71
CA VAL A 357 -0.29 -19.57 -1.06
C VAL A 357 -1.05 -19.29 0.23
N ASP A 358 -0.32 -18.83 1.25
CA ASP A 358 -0.84 -18.50 2.59
C ASP A 358 -1.30 -17.03 2.71
N ARG A 359 -1.04 -16.21 1.69
CA ARG A 359 -1.32 -14.77 1.68
C ARG A 359 -1.96 -14.33 0.36
N THR A 360 -2.83 -13.32 0.45
CA THR A 360 -3.36 -12.61 -0.70
C THR A 360 -2.29 -11.73 -1.35
N GLY A 361 -2.46 -11.42 -2.64
CA GLY A 361 -1.54 -10.53 -3.37
C GLY A 361 -0.34 -11.23 -4.00
N VAL A 362 -0.18 -12.54 -3.81
CA VAL A 362 0.88 -13.32 -4.46
C VAL A 362 0.59 -13.47 -5.95
N SER A 363 1.60 -13.24 -6.78
CA SER A 363 1.54 -13.50 -8.23
C SER A 363 2.75 -14.32 -8.63
N VAL A 364 2.54 -15.36 -9.42
CA VAL A 364 3.59 -16.26 -9.92
C VAL A 364 4.07 -15.72 -11.25
N ALA A 365 5.36 -15.36 -11.33
CA ALA A 365 5.96 -14.85 -12.57
C ALA A 365 6.60 -15.97 -13.42
N GLY A 366 6.90 -17.11 -12.81
CA GLY A 366 7.64 -18.18 -13.47
C GLY A 366 8.06 -19.27 -12.48
N VAL A 367 8.94 -20.16 -12.95
CA VAL A 367 9.49 -21.28 -12.18
C VAL A 367 11.00 -21.41 -12.42
N GLY A 368 11.71 -21.91 -11.42
CA GLY A 368 13.08 -22.41 -11.59
C GLY A 368 13.04 -23.91 -11.82
N ILE A 369 13.59 -24.37 -12.94
CA ILE A 369 13.68 -25.79 -13.30
C ILE A 369 15.14 -26.23 -13.36
N TYR A 370 15.42 -27.49 -13.01
CA TYR A 370 16.76 -28.02 -13.16
C TYR A 370 17.11 -28.24 -14.63
N GLY A 371 18.27 -27.73 -15.03
CA GLY A 371 18.84 -27.97 -16.35
C GLY A 371 19.72 -29.22 -16.42
N GLY A 372 20.22 -29.50 -17.62
CA GLY A 372 21.22 -30.54 -17.83
C GLY A 372 22.23 -30.17 -18.91
N ILE A 373 22.88 -31.15 -19.52
CA ILE A 373 23.98 -30.93 -20.48
C ILE A 373 23.45 -30.78 -21.94
N GLY A 374 22.16 -31.04 -22.18
CA GLY A 374 21.53 -30.93 -23.50
C GLY A 374 20.70 -29.67 -23.69
N HIS A 375 20.13 -29.54 -24.89
CA HIS A 375 19.08 -28.57 -25.19
C HIS A 375 17.71 -29.17 -24.88
N TYR A 376 16.83 -28.35 -24.32
CA TYR A 376 15.49 -28.76 -23.91
C TYR A 376 14.46 -27.84 -24.55
N GLU A 377 13.43 -28.43 -25.13
CA GLU A 377 12.19 -27.75 -25.45
C GLU A 377 11.22 -27.94 -24.28
N TYR A 378 10.52 -26.88 -23.90
CA TYR A 378 9.59 -26.90 -22.77
C TYR A 378 8.23 -26.31 -23.13
N GLU A 379 7.23 -26.83 -22.44
CA GLU A 379 5.91 -26.23 -22.28
C GLU A 379 5.63 -26.15 -20.78
N LEU A 380 5.42 -24.94 -20.28
CA LEU A 380 5.08 -24.68 -18.88
C LEU A 380 3.65 -24.18 -18.81
N GLU A 381 2.83 -24.86 -18.03
CA GLU A 381 1.42 -24.52 -17.82
C GLU A 381 1.15 -24.38 -16.31
N LEU A 382 0.37 -23.37 -15.94
CA LEU A 382 -0.09 -23.13 -14.58
C LEU A 382 -1.60 -23.37 -14.48
N LEU A 383 -2.04 -24.20 -13.54
CA LEU A 383 -3.43 -24.69 -13.45
C LEU A 383 -4.09 -24.31 -12.12
N GLU A 384 -5.37 -23.89 -12.12
CA GLU A 384 -6.18 -23.63 -10.91
C GLU A 384 -7.15 -24.81 -10.63
N ASP A 385 -7.19 -25.29 -9.38
CA ASP A 385 -8.14 -26.32 -8.93
C ASP A 385 -9.55 -25.71 -8.74
N GLN A 386 -10.52 -26.14 -9.55
CA GLN A 386 -11.91 -25.67 -9.48
C GLN A 386 -12.76 -26.41 -8.43
N SER A 387 -12.21 -27.41 -7.72
CA SER A 387 -12.99 -28.22 -6.77
C SER A 387 -13.60 -27.45 -5.59
N SER A 388 -13.16 -26.21 -5.32
CA SER A 388 -13.72 -25.35 -4.27
C SER A 388 -14.87 -24.44 -4.74
N MET A 389 -15.08 -24.29 -6.05
CA MET A 389 -16.10 -23.41 -6.63
C MET A 389 -17.42 -24.13 -6.96
N ASN A 390 -17.35 -25.42 -7.28
CA ASN A 390 -18.52 -26.22 -7.62
C ASN A 390 -18.91 -27.09 -6.42
N GLY A 391 -20.14 -26.92 -5.93
CA GLY A 391 -20.74 -27.81 -4.94
C GLY A 391 -20.67 -29.28 -5.37
N ALA A 392 -20.82 -30.17 -4.39
CA ALA A 392 -20.42 -31.58 -4.32
C ALA A 392 -20.76 -32.57 -5.47
N ASP A 393 -21.25 -32.13 -6.64
CA ASP A 393 -21.87 -33.01 -7.64
C ASP A 393 -21.22 -32.96 -9.04
N SER A 394 -19.91 -33.21 -9.15
CA SER A 394 -19.33 -33.58 -10.46
C SER A 394 -18.15 -34.55 -10.33
N HIS A 395 -18.46 -35.83 -10.49
CA HIS A 395 -17.48 -36.92 -10.60
C HIS A 395 -16.93 -37.05 -12.02
N THR A 396 -16.24 -36.02 -12.53
CA THR A 396 -15.40 -36.16 -13.73
C THR A 396 -13.97 -35.71 -13.41
N HIS A 397 -13.03 -36.67 -13.41
CA HIS A 397 -11.62 -36.43 -13.08
C HIS A 397 -10.90 -35.47 -14.03
N THR A 398 -11.50 -35.14 -15.18
CA THR A 398 -10.88 -34.40 -16.28
C THR A 398 -11.24 -32.91 -16.32
N GLN A 399 -12.26 -32.44 -15.58
CA GLN A 399 -12.67 -31.02 -15.56
C GLN A 399 -12.26 -30.27 -14.28
N ARG A 400 -11.31 -30.83 -13.52
CA ARG A 400 -10.92 -30.27 -12.21
C ARG A 400 -9.97 -29.07 -12.30
N TRP A 401 -9.17 -28.98 -13.38
CA TRP A 401 -8.09 -28.01 -13.50
C TRP A 401 -8.37 -27.02 -14.62
N ASN A 402 -8.23 -25.73 -14.34
CA ASN A 402 -8.34 -24.65 -15.31
C ASN A 402 -6.98 -24.09 -15.67
N SER A 403 -6.65 -23.99 -16.95
CA SER A 403 -5.42 -23.32 -17.39
C SER A 403 -5.49 -21.82 -17.12
N LEU A 404 -4.53 -21.32 -16.34
CA LEU A 404 -4.38 -19.89 -16.07
C LEU A 404 -3.43 -19.23 -17.07
N GLU A 405 -2.32 -19.90 -17.38
CA GLU A 405 -1.26 -19.39 -18.26
C GLU A 405 -0.43 -20.53 -18.83
N ILE A 406 0.02 -20.38 -20.08
CA ILE A 406 0.91 -21.32 -20.75
C ILE A 406 2.04 -20.53 -21.42
N THR A 407 3.27 -21.00 -21.31
CA THR A 407 4.41 -20.51 -22.08
C THR A 407 5.22 -21.67 -22.66
N ARG A 408 5.85 -21.44 -23.81
CA ARG A 408 6.65 -22.43 -24.54
C ARG A 408 7.98 -21.82 -24.95
N GLY A 409 9.02 -22.63 -25.01
CA GLY A 409 10.34 -22.17 -25.43
C GLY A 409 11.36 -23.28 -25.43
N SER A 410 12.63 -22.88 -25.50
CA SER A 410 13.77 -23.78 -25.43
C SER A 410 14.90 -23.14 -24.63
N PHE A 411 15.71 -23.95 -23.97
CA PHE A 411 16.94 -23.50 -23.30
C PHE A 411 18.05 -24.53 -23.47
N GLY A 412 19.29 -24.06 -23.54
CA GLY A 412 20.51 -24.87 -23.63
C GLY A 412 21.54 -24.54 -22.56
N PRO A 413 22.65 -25.29 -22.49
CA PRO A 413 23.70 -25.11 -21.50
C PRO A 413 24.41 -23.74 -21.56
N GLU A 414 24.40 -23.09 -22.72
CA GLU A 414 24.92 -21.73 -22.90
C GLU A 414 24.03 -20.63 -22.31
N ASP A 415 22.73 -20.91 -22.08
CA ASP A 415 21.76 -19.90 -21.67
C ASP A 415 21.71 -19.67 -20.15
N PHE A 416 22.36 -20.53 -19.36
CA PHE A 416 22.32 -20.49 -17.90
C PHE A 416 23.66 -20.85 -17.23
N VAL A 417 24.06 -20.06 -16.23
CA VAL A 417 25.25 -20.31 -15.40
C VAL A 417 24.97 -21.17 -14.15
N PRO A 418 23.78 -21.13 -13.50
CA PRO A 418 23.45 -22.04 -12.40
C PRO A 418 22.77 -23.34 -12.88
N ASP A 419 22.81 -24.44 -12.10
CA ASP A 419 22.10 -25.71 -12.40
C ASP A 419 20.57 -25.57 -12.62
N ILE A 420 20.02 -24.36 -12.46
CA ILE A 420 18.61 -24.02 -12.53
C ILE A 420 18.40 -22.97 -13.63
N ALA A 421 17.54 -23.27 -14.59
CA ALA A 421 17.05 -22.32 -15.58
C ALA A 421 15.74 -21.67 -15.07
N GLU A 422 15.63 -20.35 -15.21
CA GLU A 422 14.42 -19.61 -14.87
C GLU A 422 13.52 -19.45 -16.10
N ILE A 423 12.32 -20.02 -16.05
CA ILE A 423 11.30 -19.86 -17.08
C ILE A 423 10.25 -18.88 -16.57
N LYS A 424 10.00 -17.80 -17.33
CA LYS A 424 9.01 -16.77 -17.00
C LYS A 424 7.79 -16.88 -17.92
N PHE A 425 6.61 -16.61 -17.36
CA PHE A 425 5.40 -16.41 -18.14
C PHE A 425 5.40 -15.02 -18.80
N ASP A 426 4.64 -14.86 -19.89
CA ASP A 426 4.47 -13.55 -20.57
C ASP A 426 3.90 -12.47 -19.64
N LYS A 427 3.10 -12.90 -18.66
CA LYS A 427 2.55 -12.05 -17.60
C LYS A 427 2.50 -12.81 -16.28
N ALA A 428 2.74 -12.09 -15.18
CA ALA A 428 2.60 -12.68 -13.85
C ALA A 428 1.14 -13.06 -13.56
N VAL A 429 0.93 -14.28 -13.07
CA VAL A 429 -0.38 -14.86 -12.81
C VAL A 429 -0.77 -14.66 -11.35
N HIS A 430 -1.89 -13.97 -11.10
CA HIS A 430 -2.36 -13.72 -9.74
C HIS A 430 -3.03 -14.96 -9.14
N ILE A 431 -2.61 -15.36 -7.93
CA ILE A 431 -3.16 -16.53 -7.25
C ILE A 431 -4.24 -16.11 -6.25
N LYS A 432 -5.45 -16.64 -6.41
CA LYS A 432 -6.58 -16.41 -5.47
C LYS A 432 -6.36 -17.21 -4.17
N GLN A 433 -6.83 -16.67 -3.04
CA GLN A 433 -6.80 -17.36 -1.74
C GLN A 433 -8.24 -17.62 -1.23
N PRO A 434 -8.58 -18.84 -0.75
CA PRO A 434 -7.81 -20.08 -0.83
C PRO A 434 -7.94 -20.73 -2.23
N GLY A 435 -6.81 -20.93 -2.91
CA GLY A 435 -6.76 -21.59 -4.21
C GLY A 435 -5.58 -22.55 -4.28
N ARG A 436 -5.83 -23.79 -4.70
CA ARG A 436 -4.78 -24.77 -5.00
C ARG A 436 -4.40 -24.61 -6.46
N VAL A 437 -3.10 -24.54 -6.72
CA VAL A 437 -2.51 -24.36 -8.06
C VAL A 437 -1.60 -25.54 -8.36
N CYS A 438 -1.47 -25.92 -9.63
CA CYS A 438 -0.56 -26.96 -10.10
C CYS A 438 0.36 -26.45 -11.20
#